data_AF-A0A8S1CF42-F1
#
_entry.id   AF-A0A8S1CF42-F1
#
_cell.length_a   1.000
_cell.length_b   1.000
_cell.length_c   1.000
_cell.angle_alpha   90.00
_cell.angle_beta   90.00
_cell.angle_gamma   90.00
#
_symmetry.space_group_name_H-M   'P 1'
#
loop_
_entity.id
_entity.type
_entity.pdbx_description
1 polymer ?
#
loop_
_entity_poly.entity_id
_entity_poly.type
_entity_poly.pdbx_seq_one_letter_code
_entity_poly.pdbx_strand_id
1 'polypeptide(L)'
;MWALLVLLLVEVQGLVPNCPEECLCLSQSQILCNTGGLTEIPKDLPTTVQHLSLTKNNFPVIRTDAFNGLKGLTRLHLDGNNISVIKPFAFRGLPRLKEISIQHTPLRLVAQFAFAGLQNVSHIFLGHNQIEKVEGYAFAGTSNVRLLLLNNNPLKRVEASAFSGLTHVEHIILPSGVKVIEPDAFNGLDTVGLLKMAFMDLQAMQSHTFRNLIRVHVLTIQESDLGVIKEGAFDGLSLVTNLNIINNKIDAIRGLVIKPASKVRTLRFHGNHLLETPTLTGLVIDGVEHLSVINNHFPCDCHLHTLLASSLANTSDFKRRNFCISPLEVNGRTIESLDLDTIGRCSNEMTRDTLEGTLGSRGTNSTRLCGQLFLLLVIRLLMF
;
A
#
# COMPACT_ATOMS: atom_id res chain seq x y z
N MET A 1 -2.38 65.53 11.91
CA MET A 1 -2.26 64.39 12.84
C MET A 1 -2.55 63.02 12.19
N TRP A 2 -2.50 62.90 10.85
CA TRP A 2 -2.70 61.63 10.12
C TRP A 2 -1.49 61.21 9.25
N ALA A 3 -0.51 62.10 9.05
CA ALA A 3 0.71 61.80 8.28
C ALA A 3 1.78 61.06 9.09
N LEU A 4 1.74 61.14 10.42
CA LEU A 4 2.69 60.45 11.32
C LEU A 4 2.34 58.97 11.54
N LEU A 5 1.09 58.55 11.30
CA LEU A 5 0.68 57.14 11.43
C LEU A 5 1.06 56.29 10.22
N VAL A 6 1.20 56.91 9.04
CA VAL A 6 1.60 56.21 7.79
C VAL A 6 3.11 55.97 7.75
N LEU A 7 3.90 56.80 8.43
CA LEU A 7 5.35 56.59 8.59
C LEU A 7 5.68 55.40 9.52
N LEU A 8 4.78 55.02 10.43
CA LEU A 8 4.98 53.87 11.33
C LEU A 8 4.67 52.50 10.69
N LEU A 9 4.13 52.46 9.47
CA LEU A 9 3.91 51.20 8.73
C LEU A 9 4.98 50.95 7.65
N VAL A 10 5.84 51.93 7.37
CA VAL A 10 6.92 51.81 6.36
C VAL A 10 8.29 51.49 7.02
N GLU A 11 8.42 51.62 8.33
CA GLU A 11 9.65 51.32 9.10
C GLU A 11 9.68 49.91 9.73
N VAL A 12 9.16 48.88 9.05
CA VAL A 12 9.39 47.46 9.43
C VAL A 12 10.18 46.71 8.35
N GLN A 13 11.03 47.41 7.60
CA GLN A 13 11.99 46.80 6.66
C GLN A 13 13.43 46.75 7.19
N GLY A 14 13.68 47.11 8.46
CA GLY A 14 14.98 46.92 9.09
C GLY A 14 14.81 46.20 10.42
N LEU A 15 15.29 44.95 10.53
CA LEU A 15 15.78 44.33 11.78
C LEU A 15 16.22 42.85 11.67
N VAL A 16 16.21 42.23 10.47
CA VAL A 16 16.86 40.92 10.26
C VAL A 16 18.04 41.09 9.31
N PRO A 17 19.30 41.11 9.79
CA PRO A 17 20.45 41.10 8.90
C PRO A 17 20.43 39.82 8.04
N ASN A 18 20.74 39.97 6.74
CA ASN A 18 20.84 38.87 5.75
C ASN A 18 19.50 38.22 5.35
N CYS A 19 18.44 39.01 5.15
CA CYS A 19 17.23 38.51 4.48
C CYS A 19 17.42 38.53 2.94
N PRO A 20 17.17 37.44 2.20
CA PRO A 20 17.19 37.45 0.74
C PRO A 20 16.15 38.41 0.16
N GLU A 21 16.46 39.09 -0.94
CA GLU A 21 15.59 40.11 -1.56
C GLU A 21 14.25 39.52 -2.05
N GLU A 22 14.26 38.26 -2.49
CA GLU A 22 13.09 37.55 -2.99
C GLU A 22 12.24 36.91 -1.88
N CYS A 23 12.56 37.19 -0.61
CA CYS A 23 11.96 36.57 0.56
C CYS A 23 11.47 37.60 1.59
N LEU A 24 10.44 37.21 2.34
CA LEU A 24 9.95 37.92 3.51
C LEU A 24 10.46 37.23 4.78
N CYS A 25 11.29 37.92 5.55
CA CYS A 25 11.74 37.45 6.86
C CYS A 25 10.81 37.96 7.96
N LEU A 26 9.97 37.07 8.51
CA LEU A 26 9.06 37.39 9.61
C LEU A 26 9.80 37.50 10.94
N SER A 27 10.93 36.78 11.07
CA SER A 27 11.85 36.85 12.20
C SER A 27 13.24 36.33 11.79
N GLN A 28 14.21 36.35 12.72
CA GLN A 28 15.53 35.71 12.50
C GLN A 28 15.47 34.18 12.28
N SER A 29 14.32 33.56 12.56
CA SER A 29 14.12 32.11 12.46
C SER A 29 13.02 31.70 11.48
N GLN A 30 12.24 32.64 10.93
CA GLN A 30 11.11 32.35 10.03
C GLN A 30 11.23 33.14 8.73
N ILE A 31 11.34 32.42 7.62
CA ILE A 31 11.52 32.99 6.28
C ILE A 31 10.48 32.40 5.33
N LEU A 32 9.81 33.29 4.59
CA LEU A 32 8.80 32.96 3.59
C LEU A 32 9.25 33.51 2.23
N CYS A 33 9.47 32.63 1.26
CA CYS A 33 9.76 32.99 -0.12
C CYS A 33 8.68 32.38 -1.03
N ASN A 34 7.71 33.18 -1.44
CA ASN A 34 6.56 32.75 -2.24
C ASN A 34 6.29 33.66 -3.44
N THR A 35 7.34 34.32 -3.93
CA THR A 35 7.26 35.32 -5.01
C THR A 35 6.99 34.70 -6.37
N GLY A 36 7.17 33.39 -6.54
CA GLY A 36 6.98 32.70 -7.82
C GLY A 36 8.20 32.75 -8.75
N GLY A 37 9.17 33.61 -8.47
CA GLY A 37 10.33 33.84 -9.32
C GLY A 37 11.52 32.91 -9.04
N LEU A 38 11.56 32.26 -7.86
CA LEU A 38 12.73 31.46 -7.49
C LEU A 38 12.82 30.18 -8.35
N THR A 39 13.97 30.00 -9.00
CA THR A 39 14.30 28.80 -9.77
C THR A 39 15.34 27.92 -9.08
N GLU A 40 16.05 28.48 -8.10
CA GLU A 40 17.00 27.79 -7.23
C GLU A 40 16.81 28.22 -5.78
N ILE A 41 17.22 27.37 -4.84
CA ILE A 41 17.18 27.69 -3.41
C ILE A 41 18.22 28.79 -3.14
N PRO A 42 17.84 29.92 -2.51
CA PRO A 42 18.77 31.01 -2.21
C PRO A 42 19.95 30.53 -1.35
N LYS A 43 21.18 30.86 -1.73
CA LYS A 43 22.41 30.44 -1.02
C LYS A 43 22.64 31.24 0.25
N ASP A 44 22.15 32.48 0.30
CA ASP A 44 22.42 33.43 1.38
C ASP A 44 21.37 33.36 2.51
N LEU A 45 20.75 32.20 2.70
CA LEU A 45 19.81 31.97 3.79
C LEU A 45 20.57 31.96 5.14
N PRO A 46 20.07 32.69 6.16
CA PRO A 46 20.73 32.75 7.46
C PRO A 46 20.70 31.39 8.16
N THR A 47 21.83 30.98 8.75
CA THR A 47 21.97 29.68 9.43
C THR A 47 21.10 29.53 10.68
N THR A 48 20.52 30.63 11.18
CA THR A 48 19.59 30.68 12.31
C THR A 48 18.16 30.29 11.93
N VAL A 49 17.86 30.14 10.63
CA VAL A 49 16.51 29.79 10.16
C VAL A 49 16.06 28.46 10.76
N GLN A 50 14.83 28.46 11.28
CA GLN A 50 14.16 27.29 11.83
C GLN A 50 12.96 26.88 10.95
N HIS A 51 12.19 27.86 10.46
CA HIS A 51 11.08 27.61 9.55
C HIS A 51 11.36 28.28 8.21
N LEU A 52 11.44 27.48 7.16
CA LEU A 52 11.67 27.94 5.80
C LEU A 52 10.51 27.50 4.91
N SER A 53 9.78 28.47 4.37
CA SER A 53 8.74 28.23 3.36
C SER A 53 9.23 28.74 2.02
N LEU A 54 9.38 27.84 1.06
CA LEU A 54 9.76 28.13 -0.32
C LEU A 54 8.60 27.76 -1.27
N THR A 55 7.37 28.06 -0.85
CA THR A 55 6.15 27.61 -1.55
C THR A 55 5.88 28.39 -2.83
N LYS A 56 5.20 27.77 -3.80
CA LYS A 56 4.74 28.42 -5.05
C LYS A 56 5.85 29.07 -5.88
N ASN A 57 7.05 28.48 -5.94
CA ASN A 57 8.12 28.89 -6.85
C ASN A 57 8.31 27.86 -7.99
N ASN A 58 9.45 27.90 -8.68
CA ASN A 58 9.73 27.06 -9.84
C ASN A 58 11.00 26.22 -9.67
N PHE A 59 11.01 25.34 -8.66
CA PHE A 59 12.11 24.37 -8.47
C PHE A 59 11.83 23.06 -9.21
N PRO A 60 12.39 22.80 -10.41
CA PRO A 60 12.14 21.53 -11.12
C PRO A 60 12.84 20.33 -10.44
N VAL A 61 13.97 20.58 -9.78
CA VAL A 61 14.84 19.55 -9.20
C VAL A 61 15.36 20.02 -7.84
N ILE A 62 15.17 19.19 -6.80
CA ILE A 62 15.88 19.36 -5.53
C ILE A 62 17.20 18.57 -5.61
N ARG A 63 18.32 19.30 -5.64
CA ARG A 63 19.67 18.73 -5.78
C ARG A 63 20.12 18.07 -4.48
N THR A 64 21.15 17.23 -4.57
CA THR A 64 21.85 16.69 -3.40
C THR A 64 22.37 17.82 -2.53
N ASP A 65 22.25 17.68 -1.20
CA ASP A 65 22.71 18.68 -0.22
C ASP A 65 22.13 20.10 -0.43
N ALA A 66 20.93 20.21 -1.02
CA ALA A 66 20.34 21.48 -1.42
C ALA A 66 20.11 22.49 -0.27
N PHE A 67 20.04 22.00 0.96
CA PHE A 67 19.83 22.80 2.18
C PHE A 67 21.00 22.71 3.16
N ASN A 68 22.18 22.33 2.66
CA ASN A 68 23.37 22.19 3.50
C ASN A 68 23.69 23.51 4.22
N GLY A 69 24.13 23.41 5.48
CA GLY A 69 24.41 24.56 6.33
C GLY A 69 23.23 25.05 7.17
N LEU A 70 21.97 24.73 6.82
CA LEU A 70 20.77 25.10 7.57
C LEU A 70 20.54 24.19 8.79
N LYS A 71 21.55 24.09 9.66
CA LYS A 71 21.57 23.16 10.81
C LYS A 71 20.46 23.42 11.85
N GLY A 72 19.94 24.65 11.88
CA GLY A 72 18.85 25.07 12.75
C GLY A 72 17.45 24.70 12.25
N LEU A 73 17.31 24.28 10.99
CA LEU A 73 16.01 24.10 10.34
C LEU A 73 15.20 22.99 11.00
N THR A 74 13.96 23.31 11.38
CA THR A 74 12.99 22.39 12.00
C THR A 74 11.78 22.15 11.11
N ARG A 75 11.40 23.09 10.24
CA ARG A 75 10.29 22.96 9.28
C ARG A 75 10.68 23.46 7.90
N LEU A 76 10.39 22.67 6.88
CA LEU A 76 10.64 22.99 5.47
C LEU A 76 9.39 22.76 4.64
N HIS A 77 8.88 23.81 3.99
CA HIS A 77 7.73 23.71 3.08
C HIS A 77 8.15 24.05 1.64
N LEU A 78 7.89 23.13 0.72
CA LEU A 78 8.21 23.20 -0.70
C LEU A 78 6.95 23.03 -1.57
N ASP A 79 5.78 23.29 -1.00
CA ASP A 79 4.49 23.01 -1.64
C ASP A 79 4.22 23.93 -2.83
N GLY A 80 3.47 23.43 -3.81
CA GLY A 80 3.04 24.20 -4.99
C GLY A 80 4.17 24.59 -5.93
N ASN A 81 5.33 23.95 -5.83
CA ASN A 81 6.44 24.10 -6.79
C ASN A 81 6.30 23.12 -7.97
N ASN A 82 7.09 23.33 -9.02
CA ASN A 82 7.20 22.41 -10.15
C ASN A 82 8.19 21.24 -9.91
N ILE A 83 8.30 20.74 -8.67
CA ILE A 83 9.27 19.70 -8.30
C ILE A 83 8.91 18.38 -8.98
N SER A 84 9.75 17.94 -9.90
CA SER A 84 9.58 16.67 -10.62
C SER A 84 10.58 15.60 -10.17
N VAL A 85 11.72 16.02 -9.60
CA VAL A 85 12.81 15.13 -9.18
C VAL A 85 13.40 15.59 -7.85
N ILE A 86 13.59 14.64 -6.94
CA ILE A 86 14.38 14.80 -5.72
C ILE A 86 15.59 13.89 -5.85
N LYS A 87 16.80 14.47 -5.81
CA LYS A 87 18.05 13.70 -5.93
C LYS A 87 18.36 12.96 -4.62
N PRO A 88 19.16 11.86 -4.67
CA PRO A 88 19.65 11.19 -3.47
C PRO A 88 20.31 12.17 -2.49
N PHE A 89 20.00 12.01 -1.20
CA PHE A 89 20.54 12.84 -0.12
C PHE A 89 20.23 14.35 -0.26
N ALA A 90 19.12 14.71 -0.93
CA ALA A 90 18.71 16.10 -1.14
C ALA A 90 18.62 16.93 0.16
N PHE A 91 18.17 16.29 1.24
CA PHE A 91 17.93 16.93 2.54
C PHE A 91 18.98 16.58 3.59
N ARG A 92 20.13 16.03 3.17
CA ARG A 92 21.24 15.72 4.08
C ARG A 92 21.79 17.00 4.70
N GLY A 93 22.23 16.90 5.96
CA GLY A 93 22.76 18.05 6.71
C GLY A 93 21.72 18.87 7.47
N LEU A 94 20.47 18.36 7.59
CA LEU A 94 19.39 18.96 8.37
C LEU A 94 19.12 18.19 9.68
N PRO A 95 20.03 18.23 10.67
CA PRO A 95 19.97 17.39 11.87
C PRO A 95 18.79 17.70 12.79
N ARG A 96 18.14 18.87 12.67
CA ARG A 96 17.03 19.31 13.52
C ARG A 96 15.68 19.26 12.82
N LEU A 97 15.62 18.87 11.54
CA LEU A 97 14.39 18.88 10.78
C LEU A 97 13.38 17.95 11.43
N LYS A 98 12.18 18.48 11.69
CA LYS A 98 11.04 17.75 12.26
C LYS A 98 9.95 17.54 11.23
N GLU A 99 9.80 18.46 10.28
CA GLU A 99 8.72 18.43 9.31
C GLU A 99 9.22 18.83 7.93
N ILE A 100 8.81 18.05 6.93
CA ILE A 100 9.00 18.40 5.52
C ILE A 100 7.69 18.21 4.77
N SER A 101 7.32 19.23 3.99
CA SER A 101 6.14 19.21 3.12
C SER A 101 6.54 19.46 1.67
N ILE A 102 6.16 18.54 0.78
CA ILE A 102 6.31 18.63 -0.66
C ILE A 102 5.00 18.15 -1.28
N GLN A 103 3.99 19.01 -1.29
CA GLN A 103 2.66 18.72 -1.81
C GLN A 103 2.31 19.57 -3.03
N HIS A 104 1.35 19.13 -3.84
CA HIS A 104 0.91 19.86 -5.03
C HIS A 104 2.06 20.11 -6.02
N THR A 105 2.90 19.10 -6.25
CA THR A 105 4.01 19.13 -7.20
C THR A 105 3.89 17.97 -8.21
N PRO A 106 4.50 18.05 -9.41
CA PRO A 106 4.46 16.96 -10.38
C PRO A 106 5.44 15.81 -10.06
N LEU A 107 5.82 15.62 -8.79
CA LEU A 107 6.76 14.59 -8.37
C LEU A 107 6.21 13.20 -8.71
N ARG A 108 6.94 12.45 -9.54
CA ARG A 108 6.51 11.12 -10.03
C ARG A 108 7.09 9.93 -9.27
N LEU A 109 8.20 10.14 -8.58
CA LEU A 109 9.00 9.08 -8.00
C LEU A 109 9.55 9.51 -6.65
N VAL A 110 9.35 8.68 -5.62
CA VAL A 110 10.15 8.76 -4.40
C VAL A 110 11.37 7.88 -4.62
N ALA A 111 12.43 8.50 -5.15
CA ALA A 111 13.62 7.79 -5.58
C ALA A 111 14.42 7.23 -4.40
N GLN A 112 15.25 6.22 -4.68
CA GLN A 112 16.18 5.66 -3.70
C GLN A 112 17.02 6.78 -3.03
N PHE A 113 17.08 6.75 -1.69
CA PHE A 113 17.74 7.74 -0.83
C PHE A 113 17.27 9.20 -0.96
N ALA A 114 16.11 9.48 -1.58
CA ALA A 114 15.59 10.85 -1.71
C ALA A 114 15.42 11.57 -0.35
N PHE A 115 14.99 10.83 0.68
CA PHE A 115 14.80 11.35 2.04
C PHE A 115 15.85 10.82 3.03
N ALA A 116 16.94 10.24 2.55
CA ALA A 116 17.90 9.56 3.42
C ALA A 116 18.59 10.48 4.44
N GLY A 117 18.81 9.95 5.65
CA GLY A 117 19.59 10.62 6.70
C GLY A 117 18.83 11.70 7.48
N LEU A 118 17.53 11.86 7.27
CA LEU A 118 16.66 12.73 8.09
C LEU A 118 16.35 12.09 9.45
N GLN A 119 17.37 11.92 10.29
CA GLN A 119 17.30 11.18 11.55
C GLN A 119 16.26 11.73 12.53
N ASN A 120 15.92 13.01 12.46
CA ASN A 120 15.04 13.68 13.43
C ASN A 120 13.65 14.03 12.90
N VAL A 121 13.38 13.75 11.62
CA VAL A 121 12.11 14.13 10.98
C VAL A 121 10.99 13.25 11.51
N SER A 122 9.89 13.86 11.91
CA SER A 122 8.71 13.17 12.43
C SER A 122 7.54 13.17 11.44
N HIS A 123 7.47 14.15 10.54
CA HIS A 123 6.38 14.26 9.56
C HIS A 123 6.92 14.48 8.15
N ILE A 124 6.48 13.64 7.22
CA ILE A 124 6.78 13.76 5.79
C ILE A 124 5.45 13.81 5.03
N PHE A 125 5.16 14.96 4.41
CA PHE A 125 3.94 15.17 3.63
C PHE A 125 4.25 15.17 2.14
N LEU A 126 3.75 14.15 1.42
CA LEU A 126 3.90 13.96 -0.02
C LEU A 126 2.56 13.78 -0.73
N GLY A 127 1.48 14.26 -0.11
CA GLY A 127 0.14 14.18 -0.68
C GLY A 127 -0.07 15.11 -1.87
N HIS A 128 -1.04 14.79 -2.72
CA HIS A 128 -1.39 15.59 -3.91
C HIS A 128 -0.20 15.78 -4.88
N ASN A 129 0.57 14.73 -5.12
CA ASN A 129 1.59 14.71 -6.17
C ASN A 129 1.18 13.77 -7.31
N GLN A 130 2.14 13.35 -8.14
CA GLN A 130 1.95 12.39 -9.22
C GLN A 130 2.77 11.12 -8.98
N ILE A 131 2.99 10.74 -7.72
CA ILE A 131 3.90 9.67 -7.35
C ILE A 131 3.32 8.34 -7.84
N GLU A 132 4.01 7.71 -8.80
CA GLU A 132 3.64 6.41 -9.35
C GLU A 132 4.39 5.26 -8.69
N LYS A 133 5.53 5.55 -8.04
CA LYS A 133 6.43 4.54 -7.49
C LYS A 133 7.18 5.06 -6.26
N VAL A 134 7.36 4.18 -5.27
CA VAL A 134 8.30 4.37 -4.14
C VAL A 134 9.39 3.31 -4.26
N GLU A 135 10.65 3.76 -4.37
CA GLU A 135 11.80 2.87 -4.57
C GLU A 135 12.39 2.35 -3.26
N GLY A 136 13.12 1.24 -3.37
CA GLY A 136 13.84 0.66 -2.25
C GLY A 136 14.79 1.66 -1.57
N TYR A 137 14.78 1.69 -0.23
CA TYR A 137 15.63 2.56 0.59
C TYR A 137 15.39 4.08 0.40
N ALA A 138 14.23 4.48 -0.13
CA ALA A 138 13.85 5.89 -0.25
C ALA A 138 13.98 6.70 1.06
N PHE A 139 13.73 6.04 2.19
CA PHE A 139 13.72 6.60 3.56
C PHE A 139 14.85 6.07 4.45
N ALA A 140 15.98 5.66 3.86
CA ALA A 140 17.08 5.07 4.63
C ALA A 140 17.61 6.02 5.73
N GLY A 141 17.64 5.55 6.98
CA GLY A 141 18.12 6.34 8.10
C GLY A 141 17.18 7.48 8.52
N THR A 142 15.87 7.37 8.26
CA THR A 142 14.85 8.28 8.81
C THR A 142 14.05 7.62 9.93
N SER A 143 14.75 7.28 11.02
CA SER A 143 14.22 6.39 12.06
C SER A 143 13.09 6.99 12.90
N ASN A 144 12.90 8.30 12.92
CA ASN A 144 11.96 8.99 13.82
C ASN A 144 10.66 9.49 13.15
N VAL A 145 10.42 9.11 11.89
CA VAL A 145 9.16 9.45 11.19
C VAL A 145 8.01 8.84 11.97
N ARG A 146 7.01 9.64 12.32
CA ARG A 146 5.74 9.22 12.94
C ARG A 146 4.62 9.15 11.90
N LEU A 147 4.57 10.12 10.99
CA LEU A 147 3.58 10.20 9.92
C LEU A 147 4.26 10.32 8.55
N LEU A 148 3.96 9.37 7.66
CA LEU A 148 4.23 9.47 6.23
C LEU A 148 2.91 9.53 5.47
N LEU A 149 2.69 10.62 4.74
CA LEU A 149 1.44 10.88 4.03
C LEU A 149 1.69 10.87 2.51
N LEU A 150 1.12 9.89 1.82
CA LEU A 150 1.23 9.65 0.37
C LEU A 150 -0.15 9.67 -0.33
N ASN A 151 -1.22 10.10 0.36
CA ASN A 151 -2.57 10.16 -0.20
C ASN A 151 -2.66 11.03 -1.46
N ASN A 152 -3.68 10.80 -2.29
CA ASN A 152 -3.91 11.56 -3.52
C ASN A 152 -2.69 11.51 -4.47
N ASN A 153 -2.15 10.31 -4.66
CA ASN A 153 -1.12 9.99 -5.64
C ASN A 153 -1.56 8.77 -6.47
N PRO A 154 -1.24 8.69 -7.77
CA PRO A 154 -1.50 7.53 -8.59
C PRO A 154 -0.44 6.42 -8.36
N LEU A 155 -0.18 6.05 -7.10
CA LEU A 155 0.87 5.10 -6.74
C LEU A 155 0.52 3.72 -7.27
N LYS A 156 1.36 3.18 -8.17
CA LYS A 156 1.18 1.87 -8.79
C LYS A 156 2.04 0.81 -8.14
N ARG A 157 3.27 1.15 -7.71
CA ARG A 157 4.28 0.18 -7.27
C ARG A 157 5.01 0.63 -6.00
N VAL A 158 5.11 -0.28 -5.04
CA VAL A 158 5.99 -0.19 -3.87
C VAL A 158 7.06 -1.26 -4.00
N GLU A 159 8.32 -0.84 -4.09
CA GLU A 159 9.46 -1.77 -4.23
C GLU A 159 9.88 -2.43 -2.92
N ALA A 160 10.67 -3.50 -3.04
CA ALA A 160 11.34 -4.15 -1.91
C ALA A 160 12.11 -3.13 -1.06
N SER A 161 11.97 -3.22 0.26
CA SER A 161 12.60 -2.30 1.22
C SER A 161 12.28 -0.82 1.00
N ALA A 162 11.16 -0.48 0.35
CA ALA A 162 10.75 0.91 0.12
C ALA A 162 10.67 1.73 1.42
N PHE A 163 10.19 1.12 2.50
CA PHE A 163 10.03 1.73 3.82
C PHE A 163 11.17 1.40 4.79
N SER A 164 12.29 0.87 4.28
CA SER A 164 13.44 0.50 5.11
C SER A 164 14.02 1.73 5.83
N GLY A 165 14.14 1.64 7.15
CA GLY A 165 14.65 2.70 8.00
C GLY A 165 13.57 3.46 8.76
N LEU A 166 12.28 3.21 8.50
CA LEU A 166 11.15 3.76 9.25
C LEU A 166 10.90 2.98 10.55
N THR A 167 11.79 3.10 11.53
CA THR A 167 11.76 2.23 12.72
C THR A 167 10.85 2.71 13.86
N HIS A 168 10.30 3.93 13.80
CA HIS A 168 9.38 4.51 14.80
C HIS A 168 8.07 5.06 14.19
N VAL A 169 7.65 4.56 13.03
CA VAL A 169 6.45 5.06 12.36
C VAL A 169 5.15 4.65 13.05
N GLU A 170 4.27 5.63 13.25
CA GLU A 170 2.96 5.43 13.85
C GLU A 170 1.91 5.19 12.74
N HIS A 171 1.99 5.99 11.67
CA HIS A 171 1.04 5.97 10.55
C HIS A 171 1.72 6.12 9.20
N ILE A 172 1.42 5.21 8.28
CA ILE A 172 1.69 5.35 6.85
C ILE A 172 0.34 5.43 6.13
N ILE A 173 0.06 6.56 5.48
CA ILE A 173 -1.17 6.76 4.70
C ILE A 173 -0.83 6.58 3.23
N LEU A 174 -1.05 5.37 2.71
CA LEU A 174 -0.93 5.06 1.28
C LEU A 174 -2.16 5.59 0.52
N PRO A 175 -2.01 5.95 -0.78
CA PRO A 175 -3.15 6.25 -1.63
C PRO A 175 -3.91 4.98 -2.02
N SER A 176 -5.11 5.15 -2.58
CA SER A 176 -5.86 4.07 -3.22
C SER A 176 -5.24 3.66 -4.55
N GLY A 177 -5.54 2.44 -5.01
CA GLY A 177 -5.21 1.95 -6.34
C GLY A 177 -3.78 1.41 -6.51
N VAL A 178 -3.08 1.09 -5.42
CA VAL A 178 -1.77 0.41 -5.50
C VAL A 178 -1.95 -0.94 -6.18
N LYS A 179 -1.12 -1.20 -7.21
CA LYS A 179 -1.23 -2.39 -8.07
C LYS A 179 -0.23 -3.49 -7.74
N VAL A 180 0.95 -3.08 -7.29
CA VAL A 180 2.07 -3.98 -7.01
C VAL A 180 2.72 -3.59 -5.68
N ILE A 181 2.75 -4.54 -4.76
CA ILE A 181 3.60 -4.51 -3.58
C ILE A 181 4.60 -5.65 -3.77
N GLU A 182 5.88 -5.32 -3.88
CA GLU A 182 6.93 -6.33 -4.05
C GLU A 182 7.14 -7.17 -2.79
N PRO A 183 7.72 -8.37 -2.93
CA PRO A 183 8.29 -9.09 -1.79
C PRO A 183 9.19 -8.18 -0.96
N ASP A 184 9.14 -8.32 0.37
CA ASP A 184 9.96 -7.54 1.29
C ASP A 184 9.75 -6.01 1.24
N ALA A 185 8.65 -5.51 0.65
CA ALA A 185 8.36 -4.06 0.57
C ALA A 185 8.36 -3.35 1.95
N PHE A 186 7.94 -4.08 2.99
CA PHE A 186 7.91 -3.59 4.37
C PHE A 186 9.11 -4.05 5.21
N ASN A 187 10.16 -4.59 4.58
CA ASN A 187 11.37 -4.99 5.31
C ASN A 187 12.09 -3.77 5.89
N GLY A 188 12.50 -3.87 7.16
CA GLY A 188 13.08 -2.75 7.93
C GLY A 188 12.05 -1.76 8.48
N LEU A 189 10.76 -2.11 8.45
CA LEU A 189 9.66 -1.39 9.07
C LEU A 189 9.42 -1.93 10.49
N ASP A 190 10.16 -1.40 11.47
CA ASP A 190 10.22 -2.01 12.80
C ASP A 190 9.01 -1.71 13.67
N THR A 191 8.29 -0.60 13.47
CA THR A 191 7.08 -0.27 14.23
C THR A 191 5.98 0.19 13.32
N VAL A 192 4.81 -0.43 13.40
CA VAL A 192 3.54 0.21 13.01
C VAL A 192 2.50 -0.30 13.98
N GLY A 193 1.89 0.55 14.81
CA GLY A 193 0.80 0.08 15.68
C GLY A 193 -0.32 -0.57 14.87
N LEU A 194 -0.60 0.00 13.69
CA LEU A 194 -1.64 -0.41 12.75
C LEU A 194 -1.15 -0.24 11.31
N LEU A 195 -1.04 -1.33 10.55
CA LEU A 195 -0.88 -1.27 9.10
C LEU A 195 -2.26 -1.51 8.45
N LYS A 196 -2.86 -0.43 7.93
CA LYS A 196 -4.13 -0.48 7.20
C LYS A 196 -3.85 -0.29 5.71
N MET A 197 -4.20 -1.29 4.91
CA MET A 197 -4.25 -1.21 3.46
C MET A 197 -5.71 -1.24 3.04
N ALA A 198 -6.16 -0.20 2.34
CA ALA A 198 -7.53 -0.09 1.88
C ALA A 198 -7.57 0.40 0.43
N PHE A 199 -8.61 0.01 -0.31
CA PHE A 199 -8.82 0.42 -1.71
C PHE A 199 -7.64 0.09 -2.63
N MET A 200 -6.99 -1.04 -2.41
CA MET A 200 -5.91 -1.53 -3.28
C MET A 200 -6.48 -2.23 -4.52
N ASP A 201 -5.71 -2.23 -5.61
CA ASP A 201 -6.04 -2.85 -6.91
C ASP A 201 -4.94 -3.85 -7.29
N LEU A 202 -4.66 -4.79 -6.38
CA LEU A 202 -3.52 -5.70 -6.51
C LEU A 202 -3.80 -6.78 -7.55
N GLN A 203 -2.84 -7.02 -8.44
CA GLN A 203 -2.90 -8.16 -9.35
C GLN A 203 -2.74 -9.50 -8.62
N ALA A 204 -1.90 -9.51 -7.59
CA ALA A 204 -1.67 -10.64 -6.72
C ALA A 204 -0.85 -10.21 -5.49
N MET A 205 -1.16 -10.80 -4.34
CA MET A 205 -0.29 -10.75 -3.17
C MET A 205 0.85 -11.75 -3.32
N GLN A 206 2.07 -11.24 -3.44
CA GLN A 206 3.26 -12.07 -3.69
C GLN A 206 3.75 -12.76 -2.41
N SER A 207 4.53 -13.84 -2.57
CA SER A 207 5.26 -14.46 -1.47
C SER A 207 6.14 -13.44 -0.74
N HIS A 208 6.21 -13.50 0.58
CA HIS A 208 7.03 -12.62 1.43
C HIS A 208 6.65 -11.13 1.38
N THR A 209 5.44 -10.78 0.91
CA THR A 209 4.96 -9.38 0.91
C THR A 209 5.06 -8.76 2.30
N PHE A 210 4.72 -9.53 3.35
CA PHE A 210 4.69 -9.06 4.75
C PHE A 210 5.86 -9.58 5.60
N ARG A 211 6.92 -10.08 4.97
CA ARG A 211 8.07 -10.60 5.70
C ARG A 211 8.73 -9.50 6.53
N ASN A 212 9.18 -9.85 7.73
CA ASN A 212 9.84 -8.95 8.68
C ASN A 212 8.95 -7.80 9.16
N LEU A 213 7.62 -7.95 9.11
CA LEU A 213 6.73 -7.13 9.93
C LEU A 213 6.88 -7.57 11.39
N ILE A 214 7.83 -6.91 12.09
CA ILE A 214 8.27 -7.31 13.42
C ILE A 214 7.42 -6.68 14.52
N ARG A 215 6.65 -5.60 14.32
CA ARG A 215 5.80 -5.03 15.41
C ARG A 215 4.47 -4.48 14.95
N VAL A 216 3.85 -5.11 13.95
CA VAL A 216 2.53 -4.71 13.46
C VAL A 216 1.45 -5.34 14.31
N HIS A 217 0.92 -4.66 15.32
CA HIS A 217 -0.08 -5.27 16.21
C HIS A 217 -1.36 -5.64 15.45
N VAL A 218 -1.77 -4.75 14.54
CA VAL A 218 -2.96 -4.93 13.70
C VAL A 218 -2.59 -4.75 12.23
N LEU A 219 -2.76 -5.81 11.44
CA LEU A 219 -2.71 -5.76 9.98
C LEU A 219 -4.14 -5.86 9.45
N THR A 220 -4.60 -4.82 8.78
CA THR A 220 -5.94 -4.79 8.17
C THR A 220 -5.84 -4.55 6.68
N ILE A 221 -6.40 -5.47 5.90
CA ILE A 221 -6.55 -5.40 4.45
C ILE A 221 -8.06 -5.33 4.19
N GLN A 222 -8.54 -4.21 3.65
CA GLN A 222 -9.99 -4.06 3.44
C GLN A 222 -10.39 -3.34 2.17
N GLU A 223 -11.61 -3.59 1.69
CA GLU A 223 -12.23 -2.86 0.58
C GLU A 223 -11.29 -2.80 -0.65
N SER A 224 -10.60 -3.90 -0.93
CA SER A 224 -9.57 -3.98 -1.96
C SER A 224 -9.82 -5.14 -2.93
N ASP A 225 -9.31 -5.01 -4.15
CA ASP A 225 -9.08 -6.15 -5.03
C ASP A 225 -7.68 -6.71 -4.73
N LEU A 226 -7.60 -7.96 -4.28
CA LEU A 226 -6.35 -8.60 -3.89
C LEU A 226 -5.77 -9.49 -5.00
N GLY A 227 -6.56 -9.74 -6.06
CA GLY A 227 -6.23 -10.71 -7.09
C GLY A 227 -5.96 -12.08 -6.50
N VAL A 228 -4.82 -12.68 -6.87
CA VAL A 228 -4.42 -14.00 -6.35
C VAL A 228 -3.58 -13.89 -5.07
N ILE A 229 -3.97 -14.59 -4.01
CA ILE A 229 -3.14 -14.79 -2.82
C ILE A 229 -2.17 -15.94 -3.09
N LYS A 230 -0.90 -15.63 -3.34
CA LYS A 230 0.14 -16.63 -3.58
C LYS A 230 0.59 -17.34 -2.30
N GLU A 231 1.16 -18.52 -2.48
CA GLU A 231 1.82 -19.25 -1.39
C GLU A 231 2.91 -18.40 -0.74
N GLY A 232 2.97 -18.46 0.60
CA GLY A 232 3.92 -17.69 1.40
C GLY A 232 3.66 -16.18 1.43
N ALA A 233 2.49 -15.70 0.99
CA ALA A 233 2.17 -14.26 1.05
C ALA A 233 2.28 -13.67 2.47
N PHE A 234 1.97 -14.49 3.48
CA PHE A 234 2.04 -14.16 4.90
C PHE A 234 3.23 -14.82 5.63
N ASP A 235 4.20 -15.40 4.90
CA ASP A 235 5.41 -15.92 5.54
C ASP A 235 6.27 -14.79 6.10
N GLY A 236 6.90 -15.02 7.25
CA GLY A 236 7.77 -14.06 7.91
C GLY A 236 7.07 -12.97 8.73
N LEU A 237 5.75 -13.08 8.93
CA LEU A 237 5.06 -12.38 10.01
C LEU A 237 5.63 -12.83 11.36
N SER A 238 5.94 -11.92 12.27
CA SER A 238 6.52 -12.31 13.58
C SER A 238 5.83 -11.71 14.81
N LEU A 239 5.03 -10.64 14.68
CA LEU A 239 4.26 -10.05 15.79
C LEU A 239 2.92 -9.44 15.35
N VAL A 240 2.20 -10.09 14.42
CA VAL A 240 0.83 -9.66 14.07
C VAL A 240 -0.18 -10.28 15.00
N THR A 241 -0.71 -9.54 15.97
CA THR A 241 -1.73 -10.07 16.90
C THR A 241 -3.09 -10.23 16.21
N ASN A 242 -3.48 -9.24 15.41
CA ASN A 242 -4.77 -9.19 14.73
C ASN A 242 -4.56 -9.06 13.23
N LEU A 243 -4.94 -10.10 12.48
CA LEU A 243 -5.00 -10.10 11.03
C LEU A 243 -6.46 -10.00 10.59
N ASN A 244 -6.79 -8.90 9.91
CA ASN A 244 -8.12 -8.63 9.38
C ASN A 244 -8.06 -8.59 7.85
N ILE A 245 -8.81 -9.47 7.19
CA ILE A 245 -9.02 -9.51 5.75
C ILE A 245 -10.53 -9.31 5.54
N ILE A 246 -10.94 -8.08 5.22
CA ILE A 246 -12.35 -7.65 5.29
C ILE A 246 -12.83 -7.07 3.96
N ASN A 247 -13.98 -7.50 3.45
CA ASN A 247 -14.63 -6.90 2.27
C ASN A 247 -13.71 -6.80 1.04
N ASN A 248 -12.90 -7.83 0.79
CA ASN A 248 -12.02 -7.86 -0.38
C ASN A 248 -12.56 -8.76 -1.47
N LYS A 249 -12.25 -8.41 -2.72
CA LYS A 249 -12.35 -9.34 -3.85
C LYS A 249 -11.05 -10.15 -3.93
N ILE A 250 -11.19 -11.47 -3.99
CA ILE A 250 -10.07 -12.41 -4.06
C ILE A 250 -10.33 -13.35 -5.25
N ASP A 251 -9.47 -13.31 -6.25
CA ASP A 251 -9.65 -14.14 -7.44
C ASP A 251 -9.40 -15.62 -7.09
N ALA A 252 -8.28 -15.92 -6.42
CA ALA A 252 -7.96 -17.27 -5.97
C ALA A 252 -7.03 -17.26 -4.76
N ILE A 253 -7.14 -18.29 -3.91
CA ILE A 253 -6.19 -18.55 -2.81
C ILE A 253 -5.34 -19.76 -3.19
N ARG A 254 -4.09 -19.50 -3.58
CA ARG A 254 -3.09 -20.57 -3.83
C ARG A 254 -2.41 -21.02 -2.54
N GLY A 255 -2.26 -20.12 -1.57
CA GLY A 255 -1.75 -20.46 -0.24
C GLY A 255 -2.02 -19.38 0.80
N LEU A 256 -2.96 -19.63 1.70
CA LEU A 256 -3.19 -18.91 2.95
C LEU A 256 -2.72 -19.79 4.10
N VAL A 257 -1.47 -19.59 4.48
CA VAL A 257 -0.80 -20.34 5.54
C VAL A 257 -0.46 -19.41 6.69
N ILE A 258 -1.09 -19.64 7.84
CA ILE A 258 -0.82 -18.97 9.11
C ILE A 258 -0.27 -20.02 10.07
N LYS A 259 0.99 -19.86 10.46
CA LYS A 259 1.72 -20.80 11.32
C LYS A 259 1.75 -20.24 12.76
N PRO A 260 1.97 -21.09 13.79
CA PRO A 260 2.16 -20.62 15.17
C PRO A 260 3.29 -19.59 15.32
N ALA A 261 4.34 -19.72 14.49
CA ALA A 261 5.45 -18.77 14.43
C ALA A 261 5.03 -17.33 14.06
N SER A 262 3.89 -17.16 13.37
CA SER A 262 3.34 -15.86 12.98
C SER A 262 2.73 -15.08 14.15
N LYS A 263 2.45 -15.75 15.28
CA LYS A 263 1.85 -15.18 16.50
C LYS A 263 0.52 -14.45 16.29
N VAL A 264 -0.23 -14.85 15.25
CA VAL A 264 -1.58 -14.34 14.97
C VAL A 264 -2.56 -14.92 15.96
N ARG A 265 -3.04 -14.10 16.90
CA ARG A 265 -4.07 -14.51 17.87
C ARG A 265 -5.46 -14.45 17.28
N THR A 266 -5.77 -13.42 16.52
CA THR A 266 -7.10 -13.21 15.93
C THR A 266 -6.99 -13.10 14.41
N LEU A 267 -7.73 -13.96 13.71
CA LEU A 267 -7.93 -13.88 12.26
C LEU A 267 -9.40 -13.59 11.97
N ARG A 268 -9.68 -12.41 11.40
CA ARG A 268 -10.99 -12.05 10.86
C ARG A 268 -10.95 -12.12 9.35
N PHE A 269 -11.69 -13.04 8.77
CA PHE A 269 -11.83 -13.21 7.34
C PHE A 269 -13.30 -12.95 6.98
N HIS A 270 -13.66 -11.67 6.79
CA HIS A 270 -15.06 -11.24 6.76
C HIS A 270 -15.43 -10.62 5.42
N GLY A 271 -16.63 -10.89 4.89
CA GLY A 271 -17.15 -10.14 3.75
C GLY A 271 -16.38 -10.33 2.44
N ASN A 272 -15.46 -11.29 2.35
CA ASN A 272 -14.64 -11.46 1.16
C ASN A 272 -15.41 -12.23 0.08
N HIS A 273 -15.16 -11.86 -1.18
CA HIS A 273 -15.80 -12.48 -2.35
C HIS A 273 -14.74 -13.24 -3.12
N LEU A 274 -14.85 -14.57 -3.14
CA LEU A 274 -13.90 -15.45 -3.81
C LEU A 274 -14.43 -15.84 -5.20
N LEU A 275 -13.59 -15.78 -6.23
CA LEU A 275 -13.94 -16.28 -7.58
C LEU A 275 -13.67 -17.78 -7.75
N GLU A 276 -12.64 -18.30 -7.09
CA GLU A 276 -12.30 -19.73 -7.07
C GLU A 276 -12.39 -20.32 -5.64
N THR A 277 -12.88 -21.55 -5.53
CA THR A 277 -12.85 -22.30 -4.26
C THR A 277 -11.39 -22.66 -3.90
N PRO A 278 -10.91 -22.34 -2.69
CA PRO A 278 -9.56 -22.71 -2.27
C PRO A 278 -9.34 -24.22 -2.22
N THR A 279 -8.12 -24.66 -2.52
CA THR A 279 -7.71 -26.06 -2.41
C THR A 279 -7.22 -26.41 -0.99
N LEU A 280 -7.31 -27.68 -0.61
CA LEU A 280 -6.93 -28.19 0.72
C LEU A 280 -5.46 -27.88 1.06
N THR A 281 -4.55 -28.05 0.10
CA THR A 281 -3.11 -27.79 0.29
C THR A 281 -2.80 -26.32 0.53
N GLY A 282 -3.67 -25.44 0.05
CA GLY A 282 -3.49 -23.99 0.15
C GLY A 282 -4.06 -23.38 1.43
N LEU A 283 -4.72 -24.12 2.33
CA LEU A 283 -5.37 -23.56 3.52
C LEU A 283 -4.87 -24.21 4.80
N VAL A 284 -3.98 -23.52 5.51
CA VAL A 284 -3.45 -23.99 6.80
C VAL A 284 -3.50 -22.84 7.80
N ILE A 285 -4.34 -22.98 8.82
CA ILE A 285 -4.49 -21.99 9.89
C ILE A 285 -4.23 -22.73 11.20
N ASP A 286 -3.06 -22.47 11.78
CA ASP A 286 -2.61 -23.08 13.02
C ASP A 286 -2.04 -22.02 13.97
N GLY A 287 -2.28 -22.19 15.26
CA GLY A 287 -1.89 -21.24 16.31
C GLY A 287 -2.75 -19.98 16.43
N VAL A 288 -3.94 -19.94 15.80
CA VAL A 288 -4.90 -18.82 15.92
C VAL A 288 -5.91 -19.10 17.03
N GLU A 289 -5.95 -18.25 18.07
CA GLU A 289 -6.87 -18.36 19.22
C GLU A 289 -8.32 -18.03 18.85
N HIS A 290 -8.51 -17.04 17.98
CA HIS A 290 -9.82 -16.52 17.59
C HIS A 290 -9.93 -16.42 16.06
N LEU A 291 -10.45 -17.49 15.45
CA LEU A 291 -10.81 -17.51 14.03
C LEU A 291 -12.26 -17.09 13.85
N SER A 292 -12.51 -16.13 12.97
CA SER A 292 -13.86 -15.70 12.60
C SER A 292 -13.96 -15.55 11.09
N VAL A 293 -14.80 -16.40 10.47
CA VAL A 293 -14.99 -16.44 9.01
C VAL A 293 -16.46 -16.31 8.69
N ILE A 294 -16.90 -15.11 8.30
CA ILE A 294 -18.32 -14.74 8.25
C ILE A 294 -18.59 -13.81 7.08
N ASN A 295 -19.82 -13.80 6.57
CA ASN A 295 -20.28 -12.98 5.47
C ASN A 295 -19.44 -13.12 4.19
N ASN A 296 -18.67 -14.20 4.04
CA ASN A 296 -17.92 -14.43 2.82
C ASN A 296 -18.81 -15.09 1.79
N HIS A 297 -18.46 -14.86 0.52
CA HIS A 297 -19.11 -15.42 -0.64
C HIS A 297 -18.12 -16.37 -1.33
N PHE A 298 -18.43 -17.67 -1.31
CA PHE A 298 -17.60 -18.73 -1.89
C PHE A 298 -18.30 -19.36 -3.09
N PRO A 299 -17.56 -19.86 -4.09
CA PRO A 299 -18.13 -20.78 -5.06
C PRO A 299 -18.58 -22.07 -4.35
N CYS A 300 -19.82 -22.48 -4.58
CA CYS A 300 -20.44 -23.68 -4.01
C CYS A 300 -20.50 -24.78 -5.09
N ASP A 301 -19.34 -25.06 -5.66
CA ASP A 301 -19.13 -26.12 -6.65
C ASP A 301 -18.63 -27.42 -5.99
N CYS A 302 -18.12 -28.35 -6.79
CA CYS A 302 -17.64 -29.63 -6.30
C CYS A 302 -16.44 -29.54 -5.33
N HIS A 303 -15.74 -28.39 -5.29
CA HIS A 303 -14.63 -28.15 -4.38
C HIS A 303 -15.10 -27.67 -3.00
N LEU A 304 -16.38 -27.37 -2.80
CA LEU A 304 -16.92 -26.93 -1.51
C LEU A 304 -16.62 -27.92 -0.37
N HIS A 305 -16.66 -29.23 -0.65
CA HIS A 305 -16.28 -30.27 0.33
C HIS A 305 -14.85 -30.13 0.83
N THR A 306 -13.94 -29.72 -0.05
CA THR A 306 -12.52 -29.47 0.26
C THR A 306 -12.38 -28.26 1.17
N LEU A 307 -13.11 -27.18 0.88
CA LEU A 307 -13.15 -25.99 1.73
C LEU A 307 -13.70 -26.32 3.13
N LEU A 308 -14.82 -27.06 3.20
CA LEU A 308 -15.45 -27.44 4.47
C LEU A 308 -14.58 -28.36 5.33
N ALA A 309 -13.65 -29.10 4.73
CA ALA A 309 -12.68 -29.92 5.45
C ALA A 309 -11.42 -29.15 5.88
N SER A 310 -11.24 -27.91 5.42
CA SER A 310 -10.06 -27.09 5.72
C SER A 310 -10.12 -26.44 7.10
N SER A 311 -8.97 -25.98 7.59
CA SER A 311 -8.87 -25.21 8.83
C SER A 311 -9.61 -23.86 8.78
N LEU A 312 -9.84 -23.31 7.58
CA LEU A 312 -10.59 -22.06 7.41
C LEU A 312 -12.07 -22.22 7.74
N ALA A 313 -12.64 -23.41 7.51
CA ALA A 313 -14.03 -23.73 7.82
C ALA A 313 -14.23 -24.33 9.22
N ASN A 314 -13.19 -24.35 10.06
CA ASN A 314 -13.22 -24.94 11.39
C ASN A 314 -13.90 -24.04 12.44
N THR A 315 -15.05 -23.46 12.10
CA THR A 315 -15.92 -22.72 13.03
C THR A 315 -17.34 -23.28 12.98
N SER A 316 -18.00 -23.35 14.13
CA SER A 316 -19.34 -23.96 14.26
C SER A 316 -20.44 -23.20 13.50
N ASP A 317 -20.20 -21.93 13.19
CA ASP A 317 -21.10 -21.03 12.49
C ASP A 317 -20.75 -20.85 11.00
N PHE A 318 -19.70 -21.51 10.50
CA PHE A 318 -19.19 -21.31 9.13
C PHE A 318 -20.28 -21.47 8.09
N LYS A 319 -21.04 -22.58 8.11
CA LYS A 319 -22.06 -22.87 7.10
C LYS A 319 -23.23 -21.88 7.14
N ARG A 320 -23.62 -21.44 8.35
CA ARG A 320 -24.76 -20.54 8.57
C ARG A 320 -24.44 -19.09 8.20
N ARG A 321 -23.18 -18.68 8.35
CA ARG A 321 -22.76 -17.29 8.16
C ARG A 321 -21.98 -17.02 6.90
N ASN A 322 -21.80 -17.99 6.02
CA ASN A 322 -21.18 -17.78 4.72
C ASN A 322 -22.12 -18.22 3.60
N PHE A 323 -21.95 -17.59 2.45
CA PHE A 323 -22.89 -17.61 1.34
C PHE A 323 -22.23 -18.17 0.08
N CYS A 324 -23.07 -18.65 -0.84
CA CYS A 324 -22.64 -19.06 -2.16
C CYS A 324 -22.66 -17.89 -3.13
N ILE A 325 -21.64 -17.77 -3.98
CA ILE A 325 -21.58 -16.79 -5.09
C ILE A 325 -21.89 -17.43 -6.45
N SER A 326 -21.62 -18.73 -6.56
CA SER A 326 -21.83 -19.53 -7.77
C SER A 326 -22.12 -20.99 -7.37
N PRO A 327 -22.75 -21.78 -8.24
CA PRO A 327 -23.39 -21.35 -9.50
C PRO A 327 -24.63 -20.46 -9.23
N LEU A 328 -25.20 -19.87 -10.29
CA LEU A 328 -26.21 -18.81 -10.16
C LEU A 328 -27.46 -19.25 -9.39
N GLU A 329 -27.81 -20.53 -9.44
CA GLU A 329 -29.01 -21.13 -8.84
C GLU A 329 -29.00 -21.05 -7.30
N VAL A 330 -27.81 -21.04 -6.71
CA VAL A 330 -27.60 -20.99 -5.25
C VAL A 330 -26.98 -19.68 -4.79
N ASN A 331 -26.78 -18.72 -5.70
CA ASN A 331 -26.18 -17.42 -5.38
C ASN A 331 -26.98 -16.70 -4.27
N GLY A 332 -26.25 -16.20 -3.26
CA GLY A 332 -26.80 -15.52 -2.09
C GLY A 332 -27.41 -16.44 -1.03
N ARG A 333 -27.51 -17.76 -1.26
CA ARG A 333 -27.96 -18.71 -0.24
C ARG A 333 -26.84 -19.01 0.75
N THR A 334 -27.21 -19.34 1.99
CA THR A 334 -26.24 -19.81 2.99
C THR A 334 -25.76 -21.21 2.64
N ILE A 335 -24.51 -21.53 2.97
CA ILE A 335 -23.97 -22.88 2.77
C ILE A 335 -24.77 -23.93 3.57
N GLU A 336 -25.31 -23.57 4.73
CA GLU A 336 -26.16 -24.43 5.56
C GLU A 336 -27.48 -24.84 4.88
N SER A 337 -28.02 -23.98 4.01
CA SER A 337 -29.27 -24.28 3.28
C SER A 337 -29.10 -25.24 2.11
N LEU A 338 -27.87 -25.63 1.79
CA LEU A 338 -27.57 -26.52 0.68
C LEU A 338 -27.65 -27.98 1.08
N ASP A 339 -28.17 -28.80 0.18
CA ASP A 339 -28.00 -30.25 0.24
C ASP A 339 -26.61 -30.62 -0.28
N LEU A 340 -25.65 -30.77 0.63
CA LEU A 340 -24.25 -31.06 0.30
C LEU A 340 -24.06 -32.41 -0.39
N ASP A 341 -25.01 -33.35 -0.27
CA ASP A 341 -24.92 -34.66 -0.92
C ASP A 341 -25.23 -34.58 -2.42
N THR A 342 -26.03 -33.58 -2.82
CA THR A 342 -26.29 -33.29 -4.24
C THR A 342 -25.11 -32.61 -4.94
N ILE A 343 -24.25 -31.93 -4.16
CA ILE A 343 -23.02 -31.33 -4.67
C ILE A 343 -21.98 -32.44 -4.73
N GLY A 344 -21.80 -33.03 -5.91
CA GLY A 344 -20.80 -34.07 -6.13
C GLY A 344 -19.40 -33.61 -5.72
N ARG A 345 -18.55 -34.51 -5.23
CA ARG A 345 -17.13 -34.22 -4.96
C ARG A 345 -16.37 -34.19 -6.27
N CYS A 346 -15.46 -33.23 -6.44
CA CYS A 346 -14.62 -33.24 -7.64
C CYS A 346 -13.80 -34.55 -7.65
N SER A 347 -13.88 -35.28 -8.75
CA SER A 347 -12.93 -36.36 -9.00
C SER A 347 -11.58 -35.69 -9.22
N ASN A 348 -10.57 -36.04 -8.44
CA ASN A 348 -9.21 -35.54 -8.67
C ASN A 348 -8.86 -35.79 -10.15
N GLU A 349 -8.40 -34.77 -10.86
CA GLU A 349 -7.68 -34.95 -12.11
C GLU A 349 -6.36 -35.70 -11.81
N MET A 350 -6.44 -36.99 -11.56
CA MET A 350 -5.42 -37.92 -12.05
C MET A 350 -5.97 -38.48 -13.35
N THR A 351 -5.11 -38.56 -14.37
CA THR A 351 -5.36 -38.98 -15.76
C THR A 351 -5.78 -37.88 -16.74
N ARG A 352 -4.86 -36.94 -16.99
CA ARG A 352 -4.72 -36.32 -18.32
C ARG A 352 -3.59 -36.95 -19.17
N ASP A 353 -2.92 -37.99 -18.65
CA ASP A 353 -1.82 -38.71 -19.31
C ASP A 353 -2.12 -40.20 -19.64
N THR A 354 -3.35 -40.68 -19.46
CA THR A 354 -3.72 -42.09 -19.74
C THR A 354 -4.85 -42.28 -20.74
N LEU A 355 -5.09 -41.26 -21.59
CA LEU A 355 -6.01 -41.34 -22.72
C LEU A 355 -5.31 -41.16 -24.09
N GLU A 356 -4.00 -41.45 -24.16
CA GLU A 356 -3.28 -41.70 -25.43
C GLU A 356 -2.73 -43.13 -25.54
N GLY A 357 -3.24 -44.05 -24.72
CA GLY A 357 -2.70 -45.41 -24.57
C GLY A 357 -3.52 -46.56 -25.13
N THR A 358 -4.45 -46.35 -26.07
CA THR A 358 -5.08 -47.47 -26.83
C THR A 358 -5.65 -46.98 -28.17
N LEU A 359 -4.76 -46.74 -29.14
CA LEU A 359 -5.13 -46.68 -30.56
C LEU A 359 -5.06 -48.09 -31.15
N GLY A 360 -6.15 -48.84 -30.95
CA GLY A 360 -6.47 -50.07 -31.70
C GLY A 360 -7.63 -49.78 -32.66
N SER A 361 -7.31 -49.75 -33.95
CA SER A 361 -8.15 -49.59 -35.15
C SER A 361 -9.68 -49.75 -35.03
N ARG A 362 -10.44 -48.75 -35.52
CA ARG A 362 -11.31 -48.81 -36.73
C ARG A 362 -12.25 -47.61 -36.83
N GLY A 363 -12.26 -46.96 -38.00
CA GLY A 363 -13.51 -46.57 -38.67
C GLY A 363 -14.08 -45.16 -38.46
N THR A 364 -13.68 -44.24 -39.35
CA THR A 364 -14.51 -43.25 -40.09
C THR A 364 -15.24 -42.09 -39.37
N ASN A 365 -14.86 -40.89 -39.82
CA ASN A 365 -15.66 -39.66 -40.05
C ASN A 365 -16.38 -38.97 -38.87
N SER A 366 -15.77 -37.92 -38.33
CA SER A 366 -16.36 -36.56 -38.38
C SER A 366 -15.33 -35.51 -37.92
N THR A 367 -14.92 -34.65 -38.84
CA THR A 367 -14.01 -33.54 -38.59
C THR A 367 -14.75 -32.28 -38.14
N ARG A 368 -14.29 -31.72 -37.02
CA ARG A 368 -14.14 -30.28 -36.73
C ARG A 368 -15.38 -29.40 -36.80
N LEU A 369 -16.01 -29.13 -35.65
CA LEU A 369 -16.68 -27.85 -35.36
C LEU A 369 -16.94 -27.69 -33.85
N CYS A 370 -15.91 -27.31 -33.08
CA CYS A 370 -16.12 -26.75 -31.73
C CYS A 370 -14.90 -25.91 -31.33
N GLY A 371 -14.87 -24.66 -31.78
CA GLY A 371 -13.75 -23.77 -31.52
C GLY A 371 -13.91 -22.44 -32.23
N GLN A 372 -15.07 -21.79 -32.13
CA GLN A 372 -15.22 -20.38 -32.53
C GLN A 372 -16.51 -19.67 -32.08
N LEU A 373 -17.26 -20.20 -31.09
CA LEU A 373 -18.54 -19.59 -30.65
C LEU A 373 -18.56 -19.03 -29.22
N PHE A 374 -17.41 -18.97 -28.54
CA PHE A 374 -17.35 -18.44 -27.16
C PHE A 374 -16.86 -16.98 -27.04
N LEU A 375 -16.65 -16.27 -28.15
CA LEU A 375 -16.09 -14.90 -28.13
C LEU A 375 -17.11 -13.78 -28.45
N LEU A 376 -18.41 -14.06 -28.47
CA LEU A 376 -19.44 -13.06 -28.82
C LEU A 376 -20.53 -12.83 -27.75
N LEU A 377 -20.40 -13.40 -26.55
CA LEU A 377 -21.40 -13.25 -25.48
C LEU A 377 -20.93 -12.52 -24.22
N VAL A 378 -19.70 -11.99 -24.20
CA VAL A 378 -19.14 -11.29 -23.01
C VAL A 378 -19.19 -9.75 -23.11
N ILE A 379 -19.70 -9.16 -24.20
CA ILE A 379 -19.76 -7.68 -24.37
C ILE A 379 -21.18 -7.09 -24.14
N ARG A 380 -22.12 -7.84 -23.52
CA ARG A 380 -23.49 -7.32 -23.29
C ARG A 380 -24.03 -7.42 -21.86
N LEU A 381 -23.16 -7.50 -20.85
CA LEU A 381 -23.57 -7.50 -19.44
C LEU A 381 -22.78 -6.52 -18.55
N LEU A 382 -22.17 -5.49 -19.14
CA LEU A 382 -21.66 -4.31 -18.44
C LEU A 382 -22.39 -3.06 -18.94
N MET A 383 -23.67 -2.96 -18.59
CA MET A 383 -24.42 -1.71 -18.45
C MET A 383 -25.74 -2.06 -17.75
N PHE A 384 -25.71 -2.13 -16.42
CA PHE A 384 -26.68 -1.58 -15.47
C PHE A 384 -26.13 -1.73 -14.05
#